data_AF-A0A353NQT1-F1
#
_entry.id   AF-A0A353NQT1-F1
#
_cell.length_a   1.000
_cell.length_b   1.000
_cell.length_c   1.000
_cell.angle_alpha   90.00
_cell.angle_beta   90.00
_cell.angle_gamma   90.00
#
_symmetry.space_group_name_H-M   'P 1'
#
loop_
_entity.id
_entity.type
_entity.pdbx_description
1 polymer ?
#
loop_
_entity_poly.entity_id
_entity_poly.type
_entity_poly.pdbx_seq_one_letter_code
_entity_poly.pdbx_strand_id
1 'polypeptide(L)' 'FLQSYEWGELKSGTGWLPLRLLVTKDGAPVAAISLLKRVLPFFNRSILYAPRGPVIGKECDQAGEDFFWREVIK' A
#
# COMPACT_ATOMS: atom_id res chain seq x y z
N PHE A 1 -8.92 9.48 -0.09
CA PHE A 1 -9.63 8.82 -1.21
C PHE A 1 -8.74 7.81 -1.94
N LEU A 2 -7.62 8.20 -2.57
CA LEU A 2 -6.83 7.29 -3.42
C LEU A 2 -6.18 6.08 -2.73
N GLN A 3 -6.20 6.03 -1.40
CA GLN A 3 -5.73 4.90 -0.59
C GLN A 3 -6.91 4.09 0.02
N SER A 4 -8.16 4.36 -0.38
CA SER A 4 -9.32 3.62 0.11
C SER A 4 -9.43 2.24 -0.51
N TYR A 5 -10.22 1.37 0.12
CA TYR A 5 -10.46 0.03 -0.38
C TYR A 5 -11.13 0.06 -1.76
N GLU A 6 -12.19 0.87 -1.89
CA GLU A 6 -13.02 1.03 -3.08
C GLU A 6 -12.21 1.53 -4.27
N TRP A 7 -11.21 2.39 -4.05
CA TRP A 7 -10.33 2.82 -5.13
C TRP A 7 -9.53 1.64 -5.70
N GLY A 8 -9.02 0.76 -4.85
CA GLY A 8 -8.36 -0.47 -5.30
C GLY A 8 -9.29 -1.38 -6.11
N GLU A 9 -10.53 -1.55 -5.65
CA GLU A 9 -11.53 -2.36 -6.37
C GLU A 9 -11.88 -1.76 -7.73
N LEU A 10 -12.10 -0.44 -7.80
CA LEU A 10 -12.33 0.26 -9.06
C LEU A 10 -11.17 0.06 -10.04
N LYS A 11 -9.92 0.16 -9.55
CA LYS A 11 -8.73 -0.02 -10.40
C LYS A 11 -8.52 -1.48 -10.81
N SER A 12 -8.98 -2.45 -10.01
CA SER A 12 -8.86 -3.88 -10.33
C SER A 12 -9.52 -4.25 -11.66
N GLY A 13 -10.67 -3.65 -11.97
CA GLY A 13 -11.36 -3.81 -13.25
C GLY A 13 -10.60 -3.25 -14.47
N THR A 14 -9.47 -2.57 -14.28
CA THR A 14 -8.66 -1.95 -15.35
C THR A 14 -7.25 -2.54 -15.45
N GLY A 15 -7.06 -3.78 -14.98
CA GLY A 15 -5.79 -4.52 -15.10
C GLY A 15 -4.75 -4.16 -14.04
N TRP A 16 -5.16 -3.56 -12.93
CA TRP A 16 -4.32 -3.37 -11.75
C TRP A 16 -4.62 -4.46 -10.72
N LEU A 17 -3.61 -4.92 -9.99
CA LEU A 17 -3.77 -5.79 -8.85
C LEU A 17 -3.55 -4.96 -7.58
N PRO A 18 -4.59 -4.70 -6.76
CA PRO A 18 -4.42 -4.04 -5.48
C PRO A 18 -3.74 -4.99 -4.47
N LEU A 19 -2.61 -4.57 -3.92
CA LEU A 19 -1.90 -5.19 -2.81
C LEU A 19 -2.01 -4.26 -1.60
N ARG A 20 -2.46 -4.80 -0.47
CA ARG A 20 -2.80 -3.99 0.70
C ARG A 20 -2.00 -4.48 1.91
N LEU A 21 -1.36 -3.53 2.58
CA LEU A 21 -0.58 -3.77 3.79
C LEU A 21 -1.16 -2.90 4.90
N LEU A 22 -1.32 -3.51 6.08
CA LEU A 22 -1.76 -2.86 7.31
C LEU A 22 -0.75 -3.22 8.40
N VAL A 23 -0.21 -2.20 9.05
CA VAL A 23 0.64 -2.36 10.23
C VAL A 23 -0.19 -2.00 11.45
N THR A 24 -0.15 -2.89 12.45
CA THR A 24 -0.83 -2.71 13.72
C THR A 24 0.17 -2.70 14.87
N LYS A 25 -0.05 -1.85 15.87
CA LYS A 25 0.66 -1.83 17.15
C LYS A 25 -0.37 -2.04 18.26
N ASP A 26 -0.17 -3.05 19.08
CA ASP A 26 -1.09 -3.41 20.17
C ASP A 26 -2.57 -3.56 19.72
N GLY A 27 -2.76 -4.11 18.51
CA GLY A 27 -4.08 -4.28 17.90
C GLY A 27 -4.67 -3.02 17.25
N ALA A 28 -4.05 -1.85 17.41
CA ALA A 28 -4.47 -0.60 16.77
C ALA A 28 -3.76 -0.40 15.41
N PRO A 29 -4.46 0.00 14.34
CA PRO A 29 -3.85 0.29 13.06
C PRO A 29 -3.01 1.58 13.13
N VAL A 30 -1.73 1.50 12.79
CA VAL A 30 -0.79 2.63 12.85
C VAL A 30 -0.31 3.10 11.48
N ALA A 31 -0.28 2.22 10.48
CA ALA A 31 0.06 2.59 9.11
C ALA A 31 -0.62 1.65 8.10
N ALA A 32 -0.98 2.17 6.93
CA ALA A 32 -1.53 1.36 5.85
C ALA A 32 -1.08 1.87 4.48
N ILE A 33 -1.01 0.97 3.51
CA ILE A 33 -0.77 1.33 2.11
C ILE A 33 -1.53 0.39 1.18
N SER A 34 -2.12 0.99 0.14
CA SER A 34 -2.68 0.30 -1.01
C SER A 34 -1.76 0.53 -2.20
N LEU A 35 -1.02 -0.51 -2.57
CA LEU A 35 -0.17 -0.55 -3.75
C LEU A 35 -0.97 -1.10 -4.93
N LEU A 36 -0.99 -0.38 -6.04
CA LEU A 36 -1.56 -0.85 -7.29
C LEU A 36 -0.42 -1.44 -8.12
N LYS A 37 -0.40 -2.76 -8.26
CA LYS A 37 0.55 -3.47 -9.10
C LYS A 37 0.02 -3.54 -10.53
N ARG A 38 0.85 -3.23 -11.53
CA ARG A 38 0.52 -3.46 -12.94
C ARG A 38 1.72 -4.04 -13.68
N VAL A 39 1.49 -5.12 -14.41
CA VAL A 39 2.50 -5.71 -15.30
C VAL A 39 2.63 -4.81 -16.51
N LEU A 40 3.86 -4.44 -16.87
CA LEU A 40 4.12 -3.62 -18.04
C LEU A 40 4.12 -4.51 -19.29
N PRO A 41 3.52 -4.06 -20.41
CA PRO A 41 3.66 -4.75 -21.68
C PRO A 41 5.15 -4.86 -22.07
N PHE A 42 5.53 -5.96 -22.72
CA PHE A 42 6.87 -6.22 -23.28
C PHE A 42 8.03 -6.44 -22.28
N PHE A 43 7.85 -6.11 -21.01
CA PHE A 43 8.85 -6.36 -19.97
C PHE A 43 8.28 -7.34 -18.95
N ASN A 44 9.07 -8.33 -18.51
CA ASN A 44 8.68 -9.20 -17.39
C ASN A 44 8.85 -8.48 -16.03
N ARG A 45 8.37 -7.23 -15.95
CA ARG A 45 8.48 -6.34 -14.80
C ARG A 45 7.11 -5.76 -14.48
N SER A 46 6.93 -5.41 -13.21
CA SER A 46 5.73 -4.73 -12.74
C SER A 46 6.09 -3.37 -12.17
N ILE A 47 5.15 -2.43 -12.26
CA ILE A 47 5.16 -1.22 -11.44
C ILE A 47 4.28 -1.46 -10.22
N LEU A 48 4.69 -0.92 -9.07
CA LEU A 48 3.86 -0.81 -7.89
C LEU A 48 3.67 0.68 -7.61
N TYR A 49 2.41 1.12 -7.54
CA TYR A 49 2.06 2.52 -7.41
C TYR A 49 1.13 2.76 -6.23
N ALA A 50 1.55 3.59 -5.29
CA ALA A 50 0.73 4.03 -4.16
C ALA A 50 0.37 5.53 -4.30
N PRO A 51 -0.76 5.87 -4.94
CA PRO A 51 -1.14 7.26 -5.12
C PRO A 51 -1.39 7.93 -3.76
N ARG A 52 -0.58 8.95 -3.43
CA ARG A 52 -0.69 9.73 -2.17
C ARG A 52 -0.57 8.87 -0.90
N GLY A 53 0.01 7.68 -1.01
CA GLY A 53 0.30 6.80 0.12
C GLY A 53 1.77 6.93 0.56
N PRO A 54 2.14 6.32 1.69
CA PRO A 54 1.27 5.59 2.62
C PRO A 54 0.32 6.50 3.42
N VAL A 55 -0.62 5.88 4.14
CA VAL A 55 -1.41 6.56 5.19
C VAL A 55 -0.80 6.20 6.54
N ILE A 56 -0.18 7.19 7.18
CA ILE A 56 0.42 7.05 8.50
C ILE A 56 -0.54 7.62 9.54
N GLY A 57 -0.87 6.81 10.54
CA GLY A 57 -1.71 7.19 11.68
C GLY A 57 -0.95 8.03 12.69
N LYS A 58 -1.67 8.78 13.53
CA LYS A 58 -1.08 9.67 14.54
C LYS A 58 -0.26 8.92 15.60
N GLU A 59 -0.64 7.68 15.89
CA GLU A 59 0.01 6.81 16.87
C GLU A 59 1.21 6.04 16.29
N CYS A 60 1.56 6.31 15.03
CA CYS A 60 2.75 5.72 14.41
C CYS A 60 3.99 6.48 14.89
N ASP A 61 4.77 5.83 15.75
CA ASP A 61 6.08 6.33 16.16
C ASP A 61 7.15 5.94 15.13
N GLN A 62 8.37 6.45 15.32
CA GLN A 62 9.49 6.19 14.42
C GLN A 62 9.75 4.70 14.22
N ALA A 63 9.64 3.90 15.28
CA ALA A 63 9.83 2.46 15.20
C ALA A 63 8.74 1.77 14.34
N GLY A 64 7.49 2.24 14.44
CA GLY A 64 6.39 1.81 13.58
C GLY A 64 6.59 2.19 12.12
N GLU A 65 7.09 3.39 11.83
CA GLU A 65 7.42 3.83 10.48
C GLU A 65 8.58 3.02 9.87
N ASP A 66 9.64 2.78 10.64
CA ASP A 66 10.78 1.98 10.21
C ASP A 66 10.37 0.53 9.91
N PHE A 67 9.52 -0.04 10.78
CA PHE A 67 8.91 -1.35 10.55
C PHE A 67 8.08 -1.34 9.26
N PHE A 68 7.22 -0.34 9.08
CA PHE A 68 6.37 -0.19 7.91
C PHE A 68 7.19 -0.19 6.61
N TRP A 69 8.22 0.65 6.51
CA TRP A 69 9.03 0.74 5.30
C TRP A 69 9.82 -0.53 5.01
N ARG A 70 10.30 -1.22 6.05
CA ARG A 70 10.96 -2.52 5.90
C ARG A 70 10.01 -3.56 5.30
N GLU A 71 8.76 -3.60 5.75
CA GLU A 71 7.79 -4.58 5.24
C GLU A 71 7.27 -4.23 3.84
N VAL A 72 7.21 -2.94 3.46
CA VAL A 72 6.80 -2.52 2.11
C VAL A 72 7.84 -2.85 1.04
N ILE A 73 9.13 -2.83 1.38
CA ILE A 73 10.24 -3.02 0.43
C ILE A 73 10.64 -4.50 0.27
N LYS A 74 10.19 -5.38 1.16
CA LYS A 74 10.39 -6.84 1.05
C LYS A 74 9.76 -7.44 -0.20
#